data_AF-A0A518I0J6-F1
#
_entry.id   AF-A0A518I0J6-F1
#
_cell.length_a   1.000
_cell.length_b   1.000
_cell.length_c   1.000
_cell.angle_alpha   90.00
_cell.angle_beta   90.00
_cell.angle_gamma   90.00
#
_symmetry.space_group_name_H-M   'P 1'
#
loop_
_entity.id
_entity.type
_entity.pdbx_description
1 polymer ?
#
loop_
_entity_poly.entity_id
_entity_poly.type
_entity_poly.pdbx_seq_one_letter_code
_entity_poly.pdbx_strand_id
1 'polypeptide(L)'
;MKPRSRCKPRSKRRRTGNRRRGAAAVEFAICANIFFVLIFTCMEFARMNMIRNLAQDAAYFAARRAMVPGATAEEATAAADEVMSMMTNTGYEVNVEELDEDAPNVVVTVTVDFDEIALFAPMFLPNATIESTARIRTERYDGFYEQ
;
A
#
# COMPACT_ATOMS: atom_id res chain seq x y z
N MET A 1 -90.66 -14.63 4.21
CA MET A 1 -89.57 -13.98 3.44
C MET A 1 -88.25 -14.20 4.20
N LYS A 2 -87.28 -14.93 3.63
CA LYS A 2 -86.03 -15.37 4.31
C LYS A 2 -84.98 -14.24 4.41
N PRO A 3 -84.19 -14.15 5.48
CA PRO A 3 -83.07 -13.21 5.55
C PRO A 3 -81.91 -13.70 4.66
N ARG A 4 -81.33 -12.80 3.86
CA ARG A 4 -80.18 -13.09 2.99
C ARG A 4 -78.90 -13.12 3.84
N SER A 5 -78.22 -14.26 3.84
CA SER A 5 -76.90 -14.42 4.45
C SER A 5 -75.87 -13.57 3.69
N ARG A 6 -75.23 -12.62 4.40
CA ARG A 6 -74.04 -11.92 3.89
C ARG A 6 -72.82 -12.83 4.06
N CYS A 7 -72.28 -13.34 2.96
CA CYS A 7 -70.93 -13.90 2.96
C CYS A 7 -69.90 -12.78 3.21
N LYS A 8 -69.14 -12.89 4.31
CA LYS A 8 -67.98 -12.02 4.56
C LYS A 8 -66.85 -12.39 3.58
N PRO A 9 -66.18 -11.43 2.93
CA PRO A 9 -65.01 -11.73 2.13
C PRO A 9 -63.88 -12.22 3.04
N ARG A 10 -63.32 -13.40 2.74
CA ARG A 10 -62.09 -13.88 3.38
C ARG A 10 -60.95 -12.96 2.95
N SER A 11 -60.52 -12.10 3.86
CA SER A 11 -59.29 -11.33 3.74
C SER A 11 -58.12 -12.31 3.50
N LYS A 12 -57.64 -12.39 2.25
CA LYS A 12 -56.36 -13.04 1.94
C LYS A 12 -55.26 -12.17 2.52
N ARG A 13 -54.84 -12.49 3.74
CA ARG A 13 -53.71 -11.86 4.42
C ARG A 13 -52.49 -11.96 3.50
N ARG A 14 -52.10 -10.84 2.86
CA ARG A 14 -50.94 -10.71 1.99
C ARG A 14 -49.66 -10.99 2.79
N ARG A 15 -49.24 -12.25 2.86
CA ARG A 15 -47.95 -12.70 3.43
C ARG A 15 -46.76 -12.45 2.48
N THR A 16 -46.91 -11.56 1.50
CA THR A 16 -45.97 -11.43 0.38
C THR A 16 -44.91 -10.35 0.56
N GLY A 17 -45.07 -9.40 1.49
CA GLY A 17 -44.09 -8.34 1.74
C GLY A 17 -42.91 -8.77 2.64
N ASN A 18 -43.19 -9.47 3.74
CA ASN A 18 -42.16 -9.82 4.72
C ASN A 18 -41.18 -10.91 4.23
N ARG A 19 -41.67 -11.86 3.42
CA ARG A 19 -40.82 -12.92 2.85
C ARG A 19 -39.79 -12.39 1.84
N ARG A 20 -40.16 -11.39 1.04
CA ARG A 20 -39.25 -10.75 0.07
C ARG A 20 -38.18 -9.90 0.75
N ARG A 21 -38.53 -9.22 1.84
CA ARG A 21 -37.57 -8.48 2.68
C ARG A 21 -36.54 -9.39 3.35
N GLY A 22 -36.98 -10.54 3.86
CA GLY A 22 -36.06 -11.54 4.44
C GLY A 22 -35.10 -12.13 3.40
N ALA A 23 -35.59 -12.46 2.20
CA ALA A 23 -34.75 -12.93 1.11
C ALA A 23 -33.71 -11.89 0.68
N ALA A 24 -34.12 -10.63 0.49
CA ALA A 24 -33.23 -9.53 0.14
C ALA A 24 -32.17 -9.28 1.22
N ALA A 25 -32.50 -9.45 2.50
CA ALA A 25 -31.53 -9.32 3.59
C ALA A 25 -30.45 -10.40 3.54
N VAL A 26 -30.81 -11.64 3.17
CA VAL A 26 -29.84 -12.75 3.00
C VAL A 26 -28.98 -12.54 1.76
N GLU A 27 -29.59 -12.15 0.64
CA GLU A 27 -28.86 -11.80 -0.59
C GLU A 27 -27.85 -10.68 -0.35
N PHE A 28 -28.26 -9.63 0.36
CA PHE A 28 -27.37 -8.55 0.77
C PHE A 28 -26.25 -9.05 1.68
N ALA A 29 -26.54 -9.89 2.67
CA ALA A 29 -25.50 -10.41 3.58
C ALA A 29 -24.42 -11.17 2.83
N ILE A 30 -24.78 -11.98 1.83
CA ILE A 30 -23.79 -12.72 1.02
C ILE A 30 -22.99 -11.76 0.13
N CYS A 31 -23.66 -10.85 -0.58
CA CYS A 31 -22.99 -9.91 -1.49
C CYS A 31 -22.11 -8.90 -0.74
N ALA A 32 -22.56 -8.41 0.41
CA ALA A 32 -21.85 -7.40 1.20
C ALA A 32 -20.49 -7.90 1.69
N ASN A 33 -20.38 -9.16 2.10
CA ASN A 33 -19.10 -9.74 2.52
C ASN A 33 -18.06 -9.69 1.40
N ILE A 34 -18.43 -10.13 0.19
CA ILE A 34 -17.53 -10.08 -0.98
C ILE A 34 -17.20 -8.63 -1.35
N PHE A 35 -18.20 -7.75 -1.31
CA PHE A 35 -18.04 -6.34 -1.63
C PHE A 35 -17.06 -5.63 -0.68
N PHE A 36 -17.15 -5.88 0.63
CA PHE A 36 -16.21 -5.30 1.60
C PHE A 36 -14.79 -5.84 1.41
N VAL A 37 -14.62 -7.15 1.18
CA VAL A 37 -13.31 -7.72 0.86
C VAL A 37 -12.70 -7.04 -0.37
N LEU A 38 -13.49 -6.83 -1.44
CA LEU A 38 -13.02 -6.14 -2.64
C LEU A 38 -12.60 -4.69 -2.36
N ILE A 39 -13.41 -3.94 -1.61
CA ILE A 39 -13.06 -2.55 -1.24
C ILE A 39 -11.76 -2.51 -0.45
N PHE A 40 -11.63 -3.36 0.57
CA PHE A 40 -10.40 -3.41 1.37
C PHE A 40 -9.22 -3.78 0.48
N THR A 41 -9.30 -4.85 -0.32
CA THR A 41 -8.23 -5.21 -1.27
C THR A 41 -7.81 -4.05 -2.17
N CYS A 42 -8.76 -3.30 -2.73
CA CYS A 42 -8.44 -2.12 -3.55
C CYS A 42 -7.73 -1.03 -2.74
N MET A 43 -8.16 -0.77 -1.51
CA MET A 43 -7.53 0.20 -0.61
C MET A 43 -6.10 -0.20 -0.25
N GLU A 44 -5.83 -1.48 0.02
CA GLU A 44 -4.46 -1.96 0.27
C GLU A 44 -3.59 -1.79 -0.94
N PHE A 45 -4.11 -2.17 -2.11
CA PHE A 45 -3.33 -2.10 -3.33
C PHE A 45 -2.95 -0.65 -3.66
N ALA A 46 -3.87 0.29 -3.43
CA ALA A 46 -3.58 1.71 -3.54
C ALA A 46 -2.48 2.13 -2.55
N ARG A 47 -2.56 1.69 -1.29
CA ARG A 47 -1.55 1.99 -0.27
C ARG A 47 -0.18 1.40 -0.59
N MET A 48 -0.13 0.15 -1.05
CA MET A 48 1.08 -0.52 -1.51
C MET A 48 1.72 0.21 -2.70
N ASN A 49 0.90 0.68 -3.64
CA ASN A 49 1.41 1.45 -4.78
C ASN A 49 2.02 2.79 -4.34
N MET A 50 1.36 3.50 -3.41
CA MET A 50 1.93 4.71 -2.81
C MET A 50 3.27 4.43 -2.12
N ILE A 51 3.37 3.33 -1.36
CA ILE A 51 4.59 2.98 -0.60
C ILE A 51 5.72 2.71 -1.58
N ARG A 52 5.44 1.96 -2.64
CA ARG A 52 6.41 1.68 -3.69
C ARG A 52 6.93 2.96 -4.35
N ASN A 53 6.05 3.90 -4.71
CA ASN A 53 6.49 5.15 -5.33
C ASN A 53 7.32 5.99 -4.33
N LEU A 54 6.90 6.05 -3.07
CA LEU A 54 7.63 6.77 -2.03
C LEU A 54 9.02 6.17 -1.78
N ALA A 55 9.15 4.84 -1.76
CA ALA A 55 10.44 4.17 -1.62
C ALA A 55 11.38 4.46 -2.79
N GLN A 56 10.86 4.55 -4.02
CA GLN A 56 11.65 4.97 -5.18
C GLN A 56 12.12 6.42 -5.06
N ASP A 57 11.23 7.32 -4.62
CA ASP A 57 11.57 8.72 -4.39
C ASP A 57 12.60 8.86 -3.26
N ALA A 58 12.44 8.13 -2.15
CA ALA A 58 13.37 8.10 -1.03
C ALA A 58 14.76 7.64 -1.45
N ALA A 59 14.85 6.52 -2.17
CA ALA A 59 16.12 6.03 -2.71
C ALA A 59 16.79 7.07 -3.62
N TYR A 60 16.01 7.73 -4.48
CA TYR A 60 16.51 8.77 -5.38
C TYR A 60 17.03 10.01 -4.65
N PHE A 61 16.27 10.54 -3.67
CA PHE A 61 16.68 11.70 -2.89
C PHE A 61 17.91 11.41 -2.02
N ALA A 62 17.97 10.24 -1.41
CA ALA A 62 19.15 9.79 -0.66
C ALA A 62 20.38 9.67 -1.55
N ALA A 63 20.26 9.01 -2.71
CA ALA A 63 21.35 8.90 -3.67
C ALA A 63 21.85 10.28 -4.15
N ARG A 64 20.92 11.22 -4.38
CA ARG A 64 21.25 12.60 -4.75
C ARG A 64 21.96 13.37 -3.62
N ARG A 65 21.63 13.09 -2.35
CA ARG A 65 22.33 13.69 -1.21
C ARG A 65 23.75 13.15 -1.08
N ALA A 66 23.93 11.84 -1.27
CA ALA A 66 25.22 11.16 -1.20
C ALA A 66 26.15 11.43 -2.40
N MET A 67 25.62 11.82 -3.57
CA MET A 67 26.46 12.08 -4.75
C MET A 67 27.41 13.28 -4.58
N VAL A 68 27.11 14.17 -3.64
CA VAL A 68 27.90 15.38 -3.36
C VAL A 68 29.22 14.97 -2.69
N PRO A 69 30.38 15.52 -3.12
CA PRO A 69 31.65 15.30 -2.44
C PRO A 69 31.58 15.68 -0.95
N GLY A 70 32.04 14.79 -0.06
CA GLY A 70 32.01 14.97 1.39
C GLY A 70 30.71 14.58 2.08
N ALA A 71 29.67 14.17 1.34
CA ALA A 71 28.46 13.61 1.95
C ALA A 71 28.72 12.22 2.55
N THR A 72 28.09 11.93 3.69
CA THR A 72 28.22 10.65 4.40
C THR A 72 27.02 9.73 4.12
N ALA A 73 27.18 8.43 4.40
CA ALA A 73 26.07 7.48 4.31
C ALA A 73 24.94 7.87 5.29
N GLU A 74 25.28 8.38 6.47
CA GLU A 74 24.31 8.82 7.48
C GLU A 74 23.46 10.01 7.00
N GLU A 75 24.05 10.96 6.26
CA GLU A 75 23.30 12.05 5.62
C GLU A 75 22.32 11.54 4.55
N ALA A 76 22.70 10.49 3.82
CA ALA A 76 21.84 9.88 2.80
C ALA A 76 20.70 9.08 3.43
N THR A 77 20.99 8.32 4.48
CA THR A 77 19.97 7.62 5.27
C THR A 77 18.96 8.60 5.86
N ALA A 78 19.42 9.70 6.47
CA ALA A 78 18.52 10.74 6.99
C ALA A 78 17.60 11.34 5.90
N ALA A 79 18.12 11.52 4.68
CA ALA A 79 17.31 12.00 3.56
C ALA A 79 16.28 10.96 3.07
N ALA A 80 16.62 9.67 3.07
CA ALA A 80 15.64 8.61 2.79
C ALA A 80 14.55 8.57 3.87
N ASP A 81 14.95 8.66 5.14
CA ASP A 81 14.03 8.63 6.30
C ASP A 81 13.06 9.81 6.27
N GLU A 82 13.52 11.02 5.91
CA GLU A 82 12.65 12.19 5.76
C GLU A 82 11.53 11.92 4.74
N VAL A 83 11.87 11.30 3.60
CA VAL A 83 10.88 10.96 2.56
C VAL A 83 9.96 9.83 3.02
N MET A 84 10.51 8.76 3.59
CA MET A 84 9.71 7.61 4.04
C MET A 84 8.74 7.98 5.18
N SER A 85 9.16 8.88 6.08
CA SER A 85 8.36 9.36 7.21
C SER A 85 7.04 10.04 6.80
N MET A 86 6.91 10.47 5.54
CA MET A 86 5.67 11.02 5.00
C MET A 86 4.53 10.00 4.96
N MET A 87 4.82 8.71 4.97
CA MET A 87 3.81 7.65 5.08
C MET A 87 4.01 6.68 6.23
N THR A 88 5.25 6.34 6.58
CA THR A 88 5.52 5.37 7.65
C THR A 88 6.84 5.67 8.35
N ASN A 89 6.88 5.40 9.65
CA ASN A 89 8.09 5.52 10.47
C ASN A 89 8.68 4.15 10.84
N THR A 90 8.08 3.06 10.37
CA THR A 90 8.47 1.67 10.67
C THR A 90 8.32 0.80 9.42
N GLY A 91 8.84 -0.43 9.45
CA GLY A 91 8.70 -1.40 8.37
C GLY A 91 9.52 -1.10 7.12
N TYR A 92 10.61 -0.35 7.24
CA TYR A 92 11.54 -0.15 6.14
C TYR A 92 12.99 -0.11 6.62
N GLU A 93 13.89 -0.44 5.71
CA GLU A 93 15.34 -0.41 5.89
C GLU A 93 15.96 0.34 4.71
N VAL A 94 16.92 1.21 5.02
CA VAL A 94 17.68 1.97 4.03
C VAL A 94 19.11 1.47 4.05
N ASN A 95 19.55 0.87 2.94
CA ASN A 95 20.91 0.45 2.74
C ASN A 95 21.61 1.40 1.75
N VAL A 96 22.72 1.99 2.19
CA VAL A 96 23.58 2.84 1.36
C VAL A 96 24.88 2.07 1.14
N GLU A 97 25.21 1.77 -0.11
CA GLU A 97 26.50 1.13 -0.42
C GLU A 97 27.66 2.03 0.00
N GLU A 98 28.82 1.44 0.34
CA GLU A 98 29.98 2.16 0.83
C GLU A 98 30.38 3.30 -0.12
N LEU A 99 30.41 4.52 0.43
CA LEU A 99 30.79 5.74 -0.28
C LEU A 99 32.31 5.93 -0.16
N ASP A 100 33.07 5.36 -1.09
CA ASP A 100 34.50 5.68 -1.20
C ASP A 100 34.72 7.06 -1.86
N GLU A 101 35.84 7.72 -1.58
CA GLU A 101 36.20 9.03 -2.18
C GLU A 101 36.29 8.93 -3.72
N ASP A 102 36.65 7.77 -4.24
CA ASP A 102 36.74 7.48 -5.68
C ASP A 102 35.52 6.72 -6.22
N ALA A 103 34.47 6.51 -5.41
CA ALA A 103 33.30 5.76 -5.86
C ALA A 103 32.64 6.47 -7.07
N PRO A 104 32.56 5.83 -8.25
CA PRO A 104 32.01 6.45 -9.45
C PRO A 104 30.48 6.44 -9.44
N ASN A 105 29.86 5.61 -8.60
CA ASN A 105 28.42 5.53 -8.43
C ASN A 105 28.05 5.52 -6.95
N VAL A 106 26.92 6.14 -6.63
CA VAL A 106 26.19 5.95 -5.39
C VAL A 106 25.03 4.99 -5.67
N VAL A 107 24.88 3.98 -4.82
CA VAL A 107 23.74 3.06 -4.83
C VAL A 107 23.04 3.14 -3.48
N VAL A 108 21.76 3.46 -3.51
CA VAL A 108 20.89 3.42 -2.33
C VAL A 108 19.73 2.48 -2.61
N THR A 109 19.50 1.57 -1.68
CA THR A 109 18.39 0.63 -1.70
C THR A 109 17.49 0.87 -0.50
N VAL A 110 16.19 1.05 -0.76
CA VAL A 110 15.15 1.12 0.25
C VAL A 110 14.32 -0.15 0.17
N THR A 111 14.29 -0.91 1.25
CA THR A 111 13.52 -2.14 1.40
C THR A 111 12.37 -1.88 2.34
N VAL A 112 11.16 -2.24 1.94
CA VAL A 112 9.94 -2.08 2.73
C VAL A 112 9.36 -3.45 3.03
N ASP A 113 9.12 -3.74 4.30
CA ASP A 113 8.46 -4.95 4.78
C ASP A 113 6.96 -4.69 4.95
N PHE A 114 6.16 -5.44 4.19
CA PHE A 114 4.71 -5.33 4.30
C PHE A 114 4.14 -5.99 5.54
N ASP A 115 4.86 -6.88 6.22
CA ASP A 115 4.36 -7.51 7.43
C ASP A 115 4.20 -6.51 8.58
N GLU A 116 4.96 -5.41 8.56
CA GLU A 116 4.87 -4.34 9.55
C GLU A 116 3.89 -3.21 9.18
N ILE A 117 3.66 -2.97 7.89
CA ILE A 117 2.92 -1.78 7.42
C ILE A 117 1.52 -2.15 6.89
N ALA A 118 1.36 -3.33 6.31
CA ALA A 118 0.13 -3.75 5.65
C ALA A 118 -0.91 -4.26 6.64
N LEU A 119 -2.19 -4.00 6.37
CA LEU A 119 -3.28 -4.26 7.31
C LEU A 119 -3.78 -5.72 7.21
N PHE A 120 -3.88 -6.23 5.99
CA PHE A 120 -4.30 -7.61 5.70
C PHE A 120 -3.47 -8.28 4.62
N ALA A 121 -2.52 -7.59 3.99
CA ALA A 121 -1.60 -8.24 3.07
C ALA A 121 -0.83 -9.42 3.71
N PRO A 122 -0.38 -9.38 4.97
CA PRO A 122 0.40 -10.48 5.57
C PRO A 122 -0.40 -11.78 5.68
N MET A 123 -1.73 -11.70 5.72
CA MET A 123 -2.62 -12.87 5.72
C MET A 123 -2.58 -13.64 4.40
N PHE A 124 -2.27 -12.97 3.29
CA PHE A 124 -2.31 -13.55 1.93
C PHE A 124 -0.92 -13.60 1.27
N LEU A 125 -0.01 -12.72 1.69
CA LEU A 125 1.33 -12.51 1.17
C LEU A 125 2.32 -12.40 2.35
N PRO A 126 2.56 -13.50 3.09
CA PRO A 126 3.48 -13.47 4.22
C PRO A 126 4.93 -13.27 3.75
N ASN A 127 5.71 -12.47 4.49
CA ASN A 127 7.10 -12.12 4.19
C ASN A 127 7.27 -11.39 2.86
N ALA A 128 6.27 -10.59 2.46
CA ALA A 128 6.33 -9.82 1.23
C ALA A 128 7.10 -8.51 1.45
N THR A 129 8.19 -8.34 0.72
CA THR A 129 8.98 -7.11 0.73
C THR A 129 8.96 -6.43 -0.64
N ILE A 130 9.14 -5.11 -0.65
CA ILE A 130 9.45 -4.35 -1.86
C ILE A 130 10.82 -3.72 -1.70
N GLU A 131 11.66 -3.95 -2.70
CA GLU A 131 12.97 -3.33 -2.82
C GLU A 131 12.93 -2.27 -3.92
N SER A 132 13.46 -1.08 -3.62
CA SER A 132 13.62 0.02 -4.57
C SER A 132 15.05 0.53 -4.53
N THR A 133 15.75 0.44 -5.65
CA THR A 133 17.16 0.86 -5.76
C THR A 133 17.30 2.06 -6.68
N ALA A 134 18.04 3.06 -6.23
CA ALA A 134 18.48 4.18 -7.04
C ALA A 134 20.00 4.12 -7.20
N ARG A 135 20.47 4.20 -8.45
CA ARG A 135 21.88 4.26 -8.79
C ARG A 135 22.17 5.54 -9.56
N ILE A 136 23.03 6.39 -9.01
CA ILE A 136 23.38 7.69 -9.60
C ILE A 136 24.89 7.80 -9.72
N ARG A 137 25.38 8.43 -10.79
CA ARG A 137 26.80 8.70 -10.98
C ARG A 137 27.23 9.86 -10.09
N THR A 138 28.38 9.74 -9.43
CA THR A 138 28.86 10.81 -8.55
C THR A 138 29.47 11.95 -9.35
N GLU A 139 29.51 13.15 -8.77
CA GLU A 139 30.26 14.28 -9.34
C GLU A 139 31.75 14.21 -8.95
N ARG A 140 32.22 13.10 -8.35
CA ARG A 140 33.60 12.93 -7.88
C ARG A 140 34.54 12.76 -9.08
N TYR A 141 35.78 13.19 -8.89
CA TYR A 141 36.77 13.28 -9.96
C TYR A 141 37.28 11.90 -10.38
N ASP A 142 37.21 11.58 -11.68
CA ASP A 142 37.49 10.25 -12.25
C ASP A 142 38.88 10.19 -12.94
N GLY A 143 39.85 10.99 -12.49
CA GLY A 143 41.27 10.85 -12.92
C GLY A 143 41.60 11.25 -14.37
N PHE A 144 40.73 11.93 -15.10
CA PHE A 144 40.83 12.09 -16.57
C PHE A 144 42.09 12.82 -17.10
N TYR A 145 42.91 13.46 -16.25
CA TYR A 145 44.11 14.21 -16.67
C TYR A 145 45.44 13.44 -16.51
N GLU A 146 45.43 12.15 -16.15
CA GLU A 146 46.64 11.33 -15.98
C GLU A 146 47.03 10.44 -17.19
N GLN A 147 46.52 10.74 -18.40
CA GLN A 147 46.85 10.01 -19.64
C GLN A 147 47.91 10.70 -20.51
#